data_AF-Q87SX5-F1
#
_entry.id   AF-Q87SX5-F1
#
_cell.length_a   1.000
_cell.length_b   1.000
_cell.length_c   1.000
_cell.angle_alpha   90.00
_cell.angle_beta   90.00
_cell.angle_gamma   90.00
#
_symmetry.space_group_name_H-M   'P 1'
#
loop_
_entity.id
_entity.type
_entity.pdbx_description
1 polymer ?
#
loop_
_entity_poly.entity_id
_entity_poly.type
_entity_poly.pdbx_seq_one_letter_code
_entity_poly.pdbx_strand_id
1 'polypeptide(L)'
;MAQDIHNSSMQKLWAQVMKREVTNPGSTSMKALKVLKDMSPKEAQTLQRAASLACSFGGDNSKKLLIGYKAHGGIFNFGKRDTTSNLNMGSFQLPYSSLLVLIELGLLHSTELESGEIGIETPLILAYQGKNLSLQVNTKGIRLLYYRFTPTGNELCKLLGNKPNSQYYDQMLALLNQKFSVSTEASSSVNYTV
;
A
#
# COMPACT_ATOMS: atom_id res chain seq x y z
N MET A 1 6.10 33.59 13.89
CA MET A 1 6.78 32.28 13.76
C MET A 1 5.91 31.36 12.91
N ALA A 2 6.45 30.88 11.77
CA ALA A 2 5.99 29.77 10.94
C ALA A 2 4.73 29.92 10.03
N GLN A 3 4.75 30.85 9.07
CA GLN A 3 3.86 30.82 7.89
C GLN A 3 4.55 30.31 6.60
N ASP A 4 5.79 29.84 6.69
CA ASP A 4 6.62 29.41 5.54
C ASP A 4 6.62 27.89 5.29
N ILE A 5 5.46 27.29 5.00
CA ILE A 5 5.41 25.96 4.35
C ILE A 5 4.31 25.95 3.29
N HIS A 6 4.47 26.79 2.27
CA HIS A 6 3.67 26.72 1.05
C HIS A 6 3.93 25.37 0.34
N ASN A 7 2.99 24.43 0.51
CA ASN A 7 2.51 23.47 -0.49
C ASN A 7 3.54 22.69 -1.37
N SER A 8 4.71 22.32 -0.84
CA SER A 8 5.71 21.59 -1.62
C SER A 8 5.25 20.19 -2.08
N SER A 9 4.34 19.55 -1.35
CA SER A 9 3.84 18.21 -1.69
C SER A 9 3.05 18.20 -2.98
N MET A 10 2.11 19.12 -3.15
CA MET A 10 1.32 19.22 -4.37
C MET A 10 2.19 19.62 -5.56
N GLN A 11 3.07 20.60 -5.36
CA GLN A 11 4.02 21.04 -6.40
C GLN A 11 4.94 19.91 -6.87
N LYS A 12 5.41 19.04 -5.96
CA LYS A 12 6.20 17.85 -6.31
C LYS A 12 5.41 16.86 -7.16
N LEU A 13 4.13 16.64 -6.85
CA LEU A 13 3.24 15.79 -7.65
C LEU A 13 3.06 16.38 -9.05
N TRP A 14 2.74 17.67 -9.16
CA TRP A 14 2.64 18.37 -10.44
C TRP A 14 3.94 18.29 -11.25
N ALA A 15 5.09 18.52 -10.62
CA ALA A 15 6.37 18.45 -11.29
C ALA A 15 6.65 17.04 -11.85
N GLN A 16 6.31 15.99 -11.11
CA GLN A 16 6.48 14.60 -11.58
C GLN A 16 5.56 14.27 -12.75
N VAL A 17 4.29 14.71 -12.69
CA VAL A 17 3.30 14.51 -13.74
C VAL A 17 3.71 15.25 -15.01
N MET A 18 4.03 16.55 -14.89
CA MET A 18 4.48 17.38 -16.01
C MET A 18 5.75 16.85 -16.64
N LYS A 19 6.74 16.45 -15.82
CA LYS A 19 7.96 15.82 -16.34
C LYS A 19 7.62 14.61 -17.21
N ARG A 20 6.70 13.76 -16.76
CA ARG A 20 6.33 12.54 -17.49
C ARG A 20 5.58 12.84 -18.79
N GLU A 21 4.63 13.77 -18.76
CA GLU A 21 3.89 14.22 -19.95
C GLU A 21 4.79 14.90 -20.99
N VAL A 22 5.75 15.72 -20.56
CA VAL A 22 6.72 16.36 -21.47
C VAL A 22 7.63 15.33 -22.13
N THR A 23 8.07 14.29 -21.39
CA THR A 23 8.92 13.24 -21.96
C THR A 23 8.16 12.22 -22.81
N ASN A 24 6.91 11.92 -22.45
CA ASN A 24 6.08 10.94 -23.12
C ASN A 24 4.61 11.38 -23.03
N PRO A 25 4.10 12.12 -24.03
CA PRO A 25 2.73 12.62 -24.03
C PRO A 25 1.70 11.49 -23.92
N GLY A 26 0.68 11.68 -23.08
CA GLY A 26 -0.37 10.68 -22.85
C GLY A 26 0.04 9.52 -21.93
N SER A 27 1.15 9.68 -21.21
CA SER A 27 1.62 8.68 -20.23
C SER A 27 0.83 8.68 -18.92
N THR A 28 0.05 9.73 -18.67
CA THR A 28 -0.87 9.89 -17.54
C THR A 28 -2.31 9.95 -18.04
N SER A 29 -3.20 9.18 -17.42
CA SER A 29 -4.61 9.18 -17.81
C SER A 29 -5.29 10.53 -17.56
N MET A 30 -6.24 10.89 -18.43
CA MET A 30 -7.05 12.10 -18.27
C MET A 30 -7.80 12.15 -16.93
N LYS A 31 -8.20 10.97 -16.41
CA LYS A 31 -8.81 10.84 -15.08
C LYS A 31 -7.84 11.24 -13.97
N ALA A 32 -6.60 10.77 -14.03
CA ALA A 32 -5.57 11.15 -13.07
C ALA A 32 -5.21 12.64 -13.13
N LEU A 33 -5.13 13.21 -14.34
CA LEU A 33 -4.89 14.65 -14.52
C LEU A 33 -6.03 15.50 -13.94
N LYS A 34 -7.28 15.09 -14.14
CA LYS A 34 -8.44 15.80 -13.56
C LYS A 34 -8.42 15.75 -12.04
N VAL A 35 -8.20 14.56 -11.46
CA VAL A 35 -8.12 14.41 -9.99
C VAL A 35 -6.96 15.24 -9.44
N LEU A 36 -5.79 15.23 -10.09
CA LEU A 36 -4.67 16.07 -9.68
C LEU A 36 -5.02 17.56 -9.78
N LYS A 37 -5.75 18.00 -10.80
CA LYS A 37 -6.16 19.39 -10.96
C LYS A 37 -7.06 19.87 -9.82
N ASP A 38 -8.01 19.03 -9.42
CA ASP A 38 -9.02 19.37 -8.42
C ASP A 38 -8.53 19.13 -6.98
N MET A 39 -7.37 18.50 -6.80
CA MET A 39 -6.83 18.11 -5.51
C MET A 39 -6.20 19.27 -4.72
N SER A 40 -6.54 19.34 -3.43
CA SER A 40 -5.99 20.32 -2.50
C SER A 40 -4.60 19.92 -1.97
N PRO A 41 -3.83 20.86 -1.40
CA PRO A 41 -2.53 20.59 -0.77
C PRO A 41 -2.57 19.49 0.30
N LYS A 42 -3.65 19.48 1.10
CA LYS A 42 -3.83 18.53 2.21
C LYS A 42 -4.17 17.13 1.71
N GLU A 43 -4.96 17.05 0.64
CA GLU A 43 -5.29 15.80 -0.05
C GLU A 43 -4.05 15.20 -0.70
N ALA A 44 -3.24 16.03 -1.35
CA ALA A 44 -1.96 15.62 -1.93
C ALA A 44 -1.00 15.04 -0.87
N GLN A 45 -0.93 15.66 0.31
CA GLN A 45 -0.17 15.12 1.45
C GLN A 45 -0.74 13.78 1.93
N THR A 46 -2.06 13.66 1.99
CA THR A 46 -2.75 12.42 2.38
C THR A 46 -2.44 11.29 1.40
N LEU A 47 -2.48 11.57 0.10
CA LEU A 47 -2.07 10.62 -0.94
C LEU A 47 -0.60 10.23 -0.81
N GLN A 48 0.29 11.17 -0.53
CA GLN A 48 1.72 10.88 -0.31
C GLN A 48 1.95 9.93 0.86
N ARG A 49 1.22 10.12 1.96
CA ARG A 49 1.27 9.21 3.11
C ARG A 49 0.73 7.84 2.74
N ALA A 50 -0.46 7.76 2.14
CA ALA A 50 -1.02 6.49 1.67
C ALA A 50 -0.08 5.75 0.71
N ALA A 51 0.52 6.45 -0.26
CA ALA A 51 1.47 5.87 -1.19
C ALA A 51 2.73 5.34 -0.49
N SER A 52 3.16 5.96 0.61
CA SER A 52 4.32 5.50 1.39
C SER A 52 4.08 4.16 2.11
N LEU A 53 2.83 3.87 2.46
CA LEU A 53 2.39 2.68 3.17
C LEU A 53 1.91 1.56 2.22
N ALA A 54 1.72 1.90 0.94
CA ALA A 54 1.15 0.99 -0.03
C ALA A 54 2.10 -0.17 -0.36
N CYS A 55 1.53 -1.37 -0.45
CA CYS A 55 2.19 -2.59 -0.88
C CYS A 55 1.43 -3.20 -2.07
N SER A 56 1.97 -4.25 -2.67
CA SER A 56 1.29 -5.03 -3.70
C SER A 56 1.54 -6.51 -3.46
N PHE A 57 0.49 -7.33 -3.58
CA PHE A 57 0.54 -8.77 -3.37
C PHE A 57 -0.58 -9.45 -4.18
N GLY A 58 -0.47 -10.76 -4.39
CA GLY A 58 -1.50 -11.58 -5.03
C GLY A 58 -1.53 -11.48 -6.56
N GLY A 59 -0.37 -11.46 -7.21
CA GLY A 59 -0.22 -11.49 -8.68
C GLY A 59 -0.57 -10.19 -9.41
N ASP A 60 -1.32 -9.30 -8.77
CA ASP A 60 -1.71 -8.01 -9.33
C ASP A 60 -0.80 -6.87 -8.83
N ASN A 61 -0.18 -6.13 -9.77
CA ASN A 61 0.66 -4.95 -9.51
C ASN A 61 -0.14 -3.70 -9.09
N SER A 62 -1.41 -3.87 -8.73
CA SER A 62 -2.20 -2.91 -7.96
C SER A 62 -1.55 -2.61 -6.59
N LYS A 63 -1.44 -1.31 -6.29
CA LYS A 63 -1.14 -0.84 -4.95
C LYS A 63 -2.34 -1.13 -4.03
N LYS A 64 -2.05 -1.51 -2.79
CA LYS A 64 -2.98 -1.89 -1.74
C LYS A 64 -2.50 -1.31 -0.40
N LEU A 65 -3.40 -0.87 0.45
CA LEU A 65 -3.11 -0.52 1.84
C LEU A 65 -3.42 -1.73 2.72
N LEU A 66 -2.40 -2.39 3.23
CA LEU A 66 -2.56 -3.55 4.10
C LEU A 66 -3.02 -3.10 5.49
N ILE A 67 -4.24 -3.43 5.88
CA ILE A 67 -4.80 -3.09 7.19
C ILE A 67 -4.45 -4.17 8.21
N GLY A 68 -4.41 -5.43 7.81
CA GLY A 68 -4.19 -6.51 8.75
C GLY A 68 -4.38 -7.89 8.16
N TYR A 69 -4.69 -8.86 9.02
CA TYR A 69 -5.04 -10.20 8.62
C TYR A 69 -6.20 -10.76 9.45
N LYS A 70 -6.91 -11.70 8.85
CA LYS A 70 -7.95 -12.52 9.46
C LYS A 70 -7.49 -13.96 9.44
N ALA A 71 -7.54 -14.63 10.59
CA ALA A 71 -7.19 -16.04 10.73
C ALA A 71 -8.41 -16.82 11.25
N HIS A 72 -8.85 -17.81 10.48
CA HIS A 72 -9.88 -18.75 10.91
C HIS A 72 -9.29 -19.78 11.89
N GLY A 73 -9.98 -20.05 12.98
CA GLY A 73 -9.57 -21.05 13.96
C GLY A 73 -9.69 -22.47 13.39
N GLY A 74 -8.68 -23.31 13.58
CA GLY A 74 -8.67 -24.69 13.07
C GLY A 74 -9.76 -25.59 13.68
N ILE A 75 -10.00 -26.71 12.98
CA ILE A 75 -11.09 -27.70 13.14
C ILE A 75 -11.24 -28.25 14.58
N PHE A 76 -10.20 -28.18 15.41
CA PHE A 76 -10.21 -28.69 16.79
C PHE A 76 -10.68 -27.70 17.86
N ASN A 77 -10.98 -26.45 17.53
CA ASN A 77 -11.57 -25.49 18.48
C ASN A 77 -13.08 -25.39 18.25
N PHE A 78 -13.84 -26.32 18.83
CA PHE A 78 -15.29 -26.24 19.00
C PHE A 78 -15.65 -24.88 19.64
N GLY A 79 -16.02 -23.90 18.81
CA GLY A 79 -16.56 -22.60 19.23
C GLY A 79 -15.67 -21.35 19.11
N LYS A 80 -14.55 -21.33 18.36
CA LYS A 80 -13.70 -20.11 18.29
C LYS A 80 -13.91 -19.20 17.06
N ARG A 81 -14.19 -17.95 17.43
CA ARG A 81 -14.25 -16.69 16.68
C ARG A 81 -13.07 -16.52 15.72
N ASP A 82 -13.37 -15.99 14.53
CA ASP A 82 -12.35 -15.45 13.64
C ASP A 82 -11.47 -14.44 14.40
N THR A 83 -10.15 -14.62 14.34
CA THR A 83 -9.21 -13.67 14.96
C THR A 83 -8.77 -12.68 13.89
N THR A 84 -9.12 -11.42 14.11
CA THR A 84 -8.69 -10.31 13.26
C THR A 84 -7.63 -9.49 13.99
N SER A 85 -6.49 -9.29 13.33
CA SER A 85 -5.40 -8.47 13.85
C SER A 85 -5.14 -7.33 12.87
N ASN A 86 -5.22 -6.08 13.36
CA ASN A 86 -5.13 -4.87 12.54
C ASN A 86 -3.91 -4.02 12.91
N LEU A 87 -3.35 -3.34 11.90
CA LEU A 87 -2.38 -2.26 12.05
C LEU A 87 -3.10 -0.98 12.43
N ASN A 88 -2.50 -0.23 13.37
CA ASN A 88 -2.99 1.10 13.70
C ASN A 88 -2.52 2.12 12.65
N MET A 89 -3.32 2.27 11.58
CA MET A 89 -3.06 3.23 10.50
C MET A 89 -2.98 4.69 10.98
N GLY A 90 -3.67 5.02 12.09
CA GLY A 90 -3.61 6.34 12.70
C GLY A 90 -2.19 6.71 13.18
N SER A 91 -1.40 5.73 13.63
CA SER A 91 -0.01 5.96 14.05
C SER A 91 0.89 6.41 12.90
N PHE A 92 0.50 6.12 11.66
CA PHE A 92 1.20 6.52 10.44
C PHE A 92 0.57 7.73 9.75
N GLN A 93 -0.19 8.54 10.50
CA GLN A 93 -0.87 9.74 10.00
C GLN A 93 -1.86 9.44 8.88
N LEU A 94 -2.43 8.22 8.88
CA LEU A 94 -3.45 7.76 7.96
C LEU A 94 -4.71 7.29 8.73
N PRO A 95 -5.37 8.16 9.51
CA PRO A 95 -6.63 7.80 10.18
C PRO A 95 -7.73 7.49 9.16
N TYR A 96 -8.85 6.92 9.62
CA TYR A 96 -9.98 6.59 8.75
C TYR A 96 -10.53 7.80 7.96
N SER A 97 -10.51 9.00 8.54
CA SER A 97 -10.88 10.24 7.83
C SER A 97 -10.01 10.50 6.60
N SER A 98 -8.72 10.16 6.65
CA SER A 98 -7.83 10.24 5.50
C SER A 98 -8.18 9.22 4.41
N LEU A 99 -8.66 8.03 4.80
CA LEU A 99 -9.14 7.03 3.84
C LEU A 99 -10.42 7.52 3.14
N LEU A 100 -11.35 8.13 3.88
CA LEU A 100 -12.57 8.72 3.32
C LEU A 100 -12.24 9.78 2.27
N VAL A 101 -11.30 10.68 2.55
CA VAL A 101 -10.83 11.69 1.59
C VAL A 101 -10.29 11.02 0.31
N LEU A 102 -9.49 9.96 0.43
CA LEU A 102 -8.95 9.25 -0.74
C LEU A 102 -10.04 8.50 -1.53
N ILE A 103 -11.10 8.04 -0.86
CA ILE A 103 -12.27 7.43 -1.50
C ILE A 103 -13.08 8.49 -2.25
N GLU A 104 -13.31 9.66 -1.64
CA GLU A 104 -14.02 10.79 -2.27
C GLU A 104 -13.31 11.30 -3.52
N LEU A 105 -11.96 11.36 -3.49
CA LEU A 105 -11.14 11.67 -4.66
C LEU A 105 -11.12 10.56 -5.73
N GLY A 106 -11.74 9.42 -5.48
CA GLY A 106 -11.76 8.27 -6.37
C GLY A 106 -10.40 7.57 -6.49
N LEU A 107 -9.53 7.70 -5.50
CA LEU A 107 -8.18 7.11 -5.47
C LEU A 107 -8.15 5.75 -4.77
N LEU A 108 -9.08 5.51 -3.84
CA LEU A 108 -9.31 4.22 -3.17
C LEU A 108 -10.70 3.69 -3.47
N HIS A 109 -10.84 2.37 -3.51
CA HIS A 109 -12.14 1.71 -3.43
C HIS A 109 -12.71 1.82 -2.02
N SER A 110 -14.03 2.04 -1.89
CA SER A 110 -14.72 2.24 -0.61
C SER A 110 -14.83 0.97 0.25
N THR A 111 -14.71 -0.20 -0.38
CA THR A 111 -14.85 -1.49 0.29
C THR A 111 -13.52 -1.96 0.86
N GLU A 112 -13.52 -2.37 2.12
CA GLU A 112 -12.45 -3.20 2.67
C GLU A 112 -12.52 -4.59 2.00
N LEU A 113 -11.38 -5.08 1.54
CA LEU A 113 -11.28 -6.33 0.81
C LEU A 113 -10.47 -7.35 1.61
N GLU A 114 -10.88 -8.61 1.48
CA GLU A 114 -10.12 -9.76 1.94
C GLU A 114 -9.34 -10.35 0.76
N SER A 115 -8.12 -10.85 1.02
CA SER A 115 -7.41 -11.68 0.05
C SER A 115 -8.09 -13.04 -0.07
N GLY A 116 -7.80 -13.74 -1.16
CA GLY A 116 -8.00 -15.19 -1.16
C GLY A 116 -7.24 -15.84 0.00
N GLU A 117 -7.66 -17.05 0.37
CA GLU A 117 -6.94 -17.84 1.36
C GLU A 117 -5.52 -18.10 0.86
N ILE A 118 -4.54 -17.81 1.72
CA ILE A 118 -3.13 -18.04 1.40
C ILE A 118 -2.84 -19.52 1.59
N GLY A 119 -2.37 -20.16 0.52
CA GLY A 119 -2.00 -21.57 0.55
C GLY A 119 -0.73 -21.81 1.38
N ILE A 120 -0.68 -22.92 2.10
CA ILE A 120 0.51 -23.33 2.86
C ILE A 120 1.67 -23.65 1.91
N GLU A 121 1.36 -24.22 0.75
CA GLU A 121 2.35 -24.67 -0.24
C GLU A 121 2.88 -23.52 -1.10
N THR A 122 2.14 -22.42 -1.22
CA THR A 122 2.48 -21.31 -2.10
C THR A 122 2.80 -20.05 -1.29
N PRO A 123 4.07 -19.62 -1.23
CA PRO A 123 4.40 -18.38 -0.54
C PRO A 123 3.76 -17.19 -1.25
N LEU A 124 3.16 -16.29 -0.46
CA LEU A 124 2.63 -15.03 -0.99
C LEU A 124 3.76 -14.00 -1.04
N ILE A 125 4.10 -13.53 -2.25
CA ILE A 125 5.04 -12.42 -2.41
C ILE A 125 4.31 -11.10 -2.17
N LEU A 126 4.76 -10.37 -1.15
CA LEU A 126 4.35 -9.01 -0.83
C LEU A 126 5.49 -8.05 -1.20
N ALA A 127 5.26 -7.21 -2.20
CA ALA A 127 6.17 -6.15 -2.57
C ALA A 127 5.82 -4.86 -1.83
N TYR A 128 6.73 -4.34 -1.02
CA TYR A 128 6.61 -3.09 -0.31
C TYR A 128 7.75 -2.15 -0.70
N GLN A 129 7.42 -1.01 -1.33
CA GLN A 129 8.36 0.06 -1.65
C GLN A 129 9.65 -0.41 -2.35
N GLY A 130 9.53 -1.42 -3.23
CA GLY A 130 10.63 -2.01 -3.99
C GLY A 130 11.31 -3.22 -3.33
N LYS A 131 10.93 -3.59 -2.09
CA LYS A 131 11.39 -4.81 -1.43
C LYS A 131 10.35 -5.92 -1.54
N ASN A 132 10.79 -7.12 -1.88
CA ASN A 132 9.92 -8.30 -1.91
C ASN A 132 10.05 -9.09 -0.61
N LEU A 133 8.92 -9.36 0.02
CA LEU A 133 8.78 -10.19 1.21
C LEU A 133 8.04 -11.45 0.81
N SER A 134 8.66 -12.60 1.05
CA SER A 134 8.03 -13.91 0.90
C SER A 134 7.33 -14.25 2.22
N LEU A 135 6.00 -14.39 2.15
CA LEU A 135 5.15 -14.73 3.29
C LEU A 135 4.72 -16.18 3.18
N GLN A 136 5.23 -17.03 4.08
CA GLN A 136 4.82 -18.44 4.17
C GLN A 136 3.90 -18.63 5.37
N VAL A 137 2.71 -19.21 5.14
CA VAL A 137 1.75 -19.52 6.22
C VAL A 137 1.98 -20.92 6.76
N ASN A 138 1.88 -21.07 8.08
CA ASN A 138 1.96 -22.38 8.75
C ASN A 138 0.57 -22.99 8.99
N THR A 139 -0.50 -22.20 8.88
CA THR A 139 -1.88 -22.61 9.16
C THR A 139 -2.82 -22.20 8.03
N LYS A 140 -3.83 -23.04 7.75
CA LYS A 140 -4.89 -22.73 6.77
C LYS A 140 -5.83 -21.63 7.29
N GLY A 141 -6.59 -21.02 6.39
CA GLY A 141 -7.62 -20.04 6.73
C GLY A 141 -7.10 -18.64 7.06
N ILE A 142 -5.89 -18.28 6.61
CA ILE A 142 -5.37 -16.91 6.76
C ILE A 142 -5.67 -16.10 5.50
N ARG A 143 -6.21 -14.89 5.69
CA ARG A 143 -6.49 -13.88 4.65
C ARG A 143 -5.94 -12.53 5.08
N LEU A 144 -5.48 -11.73 4.13
CA LEU A 144 -5.06 -10.35 4.38
C LEU A 144 -6.25 -9.40 4.20
N LEU A 145 -6.33 -8.39 5.05
CA LEU A 145 -7.31 -7.31 4.98
C LEU A 145 -6.67 -6.07 4.39
N TYR A 146 -7.28 -5.46 3.38
CA TYR A 146 -6.70 -4.32 2.69
C TYR A 146 -7.74 -3.40 2.03
N TYR A 147 -7.34 -2.14 1.82
CA TYR A 147 -7.99 -1.25 0.83
C TYR A 147 -7.23 -1.29 -0.49
N ARG A 148 -7.96 -1.28 -1.60
CA ARG A 148 -7.39 -1.30 -2.94
C ARG A 148 -7.41 0.09 -3.56
N PHE A 149 -6.30 0.48 -4.19
CA PHE A 149 -6.28 1.69 -5.01
C PHE A 149 -7.02 1.47 -6.33
N THR A 150 -7.73 2.50 -6.77
CA THR A 150 -8.33 2.54 -8.10
C THR A 150 -7.23 2.59 -9.17
N PRO A 151 -7.54 2.36 -10.46
CA PRO A 151 -6.54 2.54 -11.53
C PRO A 151 -5.89 3.93 -11.51
N THR A 152 -6.68 4.97 -11.26
CA THR A 152 -6.22 6.35 -11.10
C THR A 152 -5.34 6.53 -9.86
N GLY A 153 -5.74 5.96 -8.71
CA GLY A 153 -4.90 5.97 -7.50
C GLY A 153 -3.56 5.27 -7.71
N ASN A 154 -3.56 4.09 -8.34
CA ASN A 154 -2.34 3.33 -8.62
C ASN A 154 -1.38 4.10 -9.54
N GLU A 155 -1.92 4.77 -10.56
CA GLU A 155 -1.14 5.62 -11.47
C GLU A 155 -0.46 6.77 -10.72
N LEU A 156 -1.21 7.52 -9.90
CA LEU A 156 -0.65 8.61 -9.10
C LEU A 156 0.36 8.12 -8.06
N CYS A 157 0.11 6.98 -7.41
CA CYS A 157 1.07 6.37 -6.48
C CYS A 157 2.38 5.97 -7.18
N LYS A 158 2.33 5.50 -8.43
CA LYS A 158 3.54 5.18 -9.20
C LYS A 158 4.39 6.42 -9.50
N LEU A 159 3.75 7.57 -9.74
CA LEU A 159 4.46 8.84 -9.98
C LEU A 159 5.24 9.30 -8.75
N LEU A 160 4.67 9.08 -7.55
CA LEU A 160 5.29 9.45 -6.27
C LEU A 160 6.59 8.71 -5.96
N GLY A 161 6.79 7.54 -6.58
CA GLY A 161 7.95 6.68 -6.39
C GLY A 161 7.98 6.00 -5.01
N ASN A 162 9.08 5.29 -4.74
CA ASN A 162 9.26 4.57 -3.49
C ASN A 162 9.76 5.50 -2.39
N LYS A 163 8.99 5.62 -1.31
CA LYS A 163 9.34 6.35 -0.09
C LYS A 163 8.99 5.46 1.09
N PRO A 164 9.90 4.57 1.52
CA PRO A 164 9.60 3.63 2.59
C PRO A 164 9.38 4.36 3.91
N ASN A 165 8.30 3.99 4.59
CA ASN A 165 8.09 4.34 5.99
C ASN A 165 8.66 3.19 6.85
N SER A 166 9.74 3.47 7.61
CA SER A 166 10.42 2.48 8.45
C SER A 166 9.57 2.01 9.62
N GLN A 167 8.91 2.95 10.32
CA GLN A 167 8.03 2.62 11.46
C GLN A 167 6.87 1.72 11.03
N TYR A 168 6.27 2.01 9.87
CA TYR A 168 5.23 1.16 9.32
C TYR A 168 5.75 -0.21 8.93
N TYR A 169 6.92 -0.26 8.28
CA TYR A 169 7.55 -1.51 7.88
C TYR A 169 7.79 -2.43 9.07
N ASP A 170 8.34 -1.89 10.17
CA ASP A 170 8.64 -2.66 11.37
C ASP A 170 7.36 -3.20 12.03
N GLN A 171 6.30 -2.38 12.16
CA GLN A 171 5.01 -2.83 12.70
C GLN A 171 4.31 -3.83 11.78
N MET A 172 4.38 -3.62 10.47
CA MET A 172 3.84 -4.56 9.47
C MET A 172 4.54 -5.91 9.58
N LEU A 173 5.87 -5.93 9.65
CA LEU A 173 6.63 -7.17 9.84
C LEU A 173 6.29 -7.84 11.18
N ALA A 174 6.20 -7.08 12.27
CA ALA A 174 5.83 -7.61 13.57
C ALA A 174 4.42 -8.25 13.56
N LEU A 175 3.46 -7.63 12.86
CA LEU A 175 2.13 -8.18 12.69
C LEU A 175 2.15 -9.47 11.86
N LEU A 176 2.84 -9.46 10.72
CA LEU A 176 2.91 -10.61 9.82
C LEU A 176 3.63 -11.80 10.49
N ASN A 177 4.72 -11.56 11.23
CA ASN A 177 5.45 -12.61 11.95
C ASN A 177 4.62 -13.36 13.01
N GLN A 178 3.43 -12.87 13.39
CA GLN A 178 2.52 -13.60 14.29
C GLN A 178 1.94 -14.86 13.67
N LYS A 179 1.79 -14.90 12.33
CA LYS A 179 1.14 -16.00 11.59
C LYS A 179 1.87 -16.45 10.33
N PHE A 180 2.85 -15.66 9.89
CA PHE A 180 3.66 -15.92 8.71
C PHE A 180 5.12 -16.06 9.10
N SER A 181 5.84 -16.95 8.43
CA SER A 181 7.30 -16.90 8.36
C SER A 181 7.67 -15.93 7.24
N VAL A 182 8.28 -14.79 7.58
CA VAL A 182 8.62 -13.74 6.62
C VAL A 182 10.10 -13.83 6.22
N SER A 183 10.36 -14.07 4.94
CA SER A 183 11.70 -14.03 4.36
C SER A 183 11.83 -12.82 3.45
N THR A 184 12.84 -11.97 3.69
CA THR A 184 13.14 -10.88 2.75
C THR A 184 13.98 -11.45 1.62
N GLU A 185 13.49 -11.40 0.39
CA GLU A 185 14.35 -11.63 -0.75
C GLU A 185 15.26 -10.41 -0.89
N ALA A 186 16.47 -10.52 -0.35
CA ALA A 186 17.53 -9.59 -0.70
C ALA A 186 17.70 -9.68 -2.22
N SER A 187 17.47 -8.60 -2.94
CA SER A 187 17.88 -8.49 -4.33
C SER A 187 19.41 -8.55 -4.36
N SER A 188 19.96 -9.76 -4.41
CA SER A 188 21.34 -10.02 -4.78
C SER A 188 21.47 -9.81 -6.29
N SER A 189 21.49 -8.56 -6.73
CA SER A 189 22.05 -8.22 -8.03
C SER A 189 23.54 -7.89 -7.83
N VAL A 190 24.35 -8.93 -7.66
CA VAL A 190 25.78 -8.88 -8.05
C VAL A 190 25.85 -9.45 -9.46
N ASN A 191 26.22 -8.61 -10.43
CA ASN A 191 26.94 -8.98 -11.65
C ASN A 191 27.34 -7.67 -12.37
N TYR A 192 28.46 -7.07 -11.97
CA TYR A 192 29.25 -6.27 -12.89
C TYR A 192 30.17 -7.25 -13.63
N THR A 193 29.72 -7.69 -14.80
CA THR A 193 30.60 -8.16 -15.87
C THR A 193 30.79 -7.00 -16.82
N VAL A 194 31.97 -6.39 -16.84
CA VAL A 194 32.88 -6.15 -17.97
C VAL A 194 34.18 -5.63 -17.37
#